data_AF-A0A3E0E9D2-F1
#
_entry.id   AF-A0A3E0E9D2-F1
#
_cell.length_a   1.000
_cell.length_b   1.000
_cell.length_c   1.000
_cell.angle_alpha   90.00
_cell.angle_beta   90.00
_cell.angle_gamma   90.00
#
_symmetry.space_group_name_H-M   'P 1'
#
loop_
_entity.id
_entity.type
_entity.pdbx_description
1 polymer ?
#
loop_
_entity_poly.entity_id
_entity_poly.type
_entity_poly.pdbx_seq_one_letter_code
_entity_poly.pdbx_strand_id
1 'polypeptide(L)'
;MVEVFLEYFKEKIMNPKLPLLRHVVLFKFRDSSTEDEVEHVVSSFMSLKNQVPQIVAMEWGRNISEENHHQGFTHCFIISYESIQDLTNYQKHPAHLDFQQILGPHMEKVFVVDYYSND
;
A
#
# COMPACT_ATOMS: atom_id res chain seq x y z
N MET A 1 8.62 -17.28 -34.62
CA MET A 1 7.70 -16.15 -34.37
C MET A 1 6.32 -16.62 -33.90
N VAL A 2 5.72 -17.64 -34.55
CA VAL A 2 4.43 -18.22 -34.14
C VAL A 2 4.52 -19.03 -32.83
N GLU A 3 5.61 -19.77 -32.62
CA GLU A 3 5.80 -20.58 -31.38
C GLU A 3 5.98 -19.71 -30.14
N VAL A 4 6.79 -18.64 -30.22
CA VAL A 4 6.97 -17.66 -29.13
C VAL A 4 5.64 -16.99 -28.75
N PHE A 5 4.81 -16.69 -29.76
CA PHE A 5 3.48 -16.13 -29.53
C PHE A 5 2.58 -17.15 -28.82
N LEU A 6 2.58 -18.42 -29.25
CA LEU A 6 1.80 -19.47 -28.60
C LEU A 6 2.27 -19.78 -27.17
N GLU A 7 3.56 -19.70 -26.88
CA GLU A 7 4.10 -19.86 -25.53
C GLU A 7 3.68 -18.69 -24.61
N TYR A 8 3.79 -17.44 -25.08
CA TYR A 8 3.30 -16.26 -24.36
C TYR A 8 1.82 -16.35 -23.99
N PHE A 9 0.97 -16.81 -24.93
CA PHE A 9 -0.45 -17.01 -24.64
C PHE A 9 -0.71 -18.21 -23.73
N LYS A 10 0.03 -19.32 -23.87
CA LYS A 10 -0.07 -20.46 -22.94
C LYS A 10 0.34 -20.08 -21.52
N GLU A 11 1.38 -19.29 -21.35
CA GLU A 11 1.87 -18.84 -20.04
C GLU A 11 0.83 -17.95 -19.34
N LYS A 12 0.22 -16.99 -20.05
CA LYS A 12 -0.88 -16.16 -19.52
C LYS A 12 -2.18 -16.94 -19.24
N ILE A 13 -2.48 -17.97 -20.03
CA ILE A 13 -3.64 -18.84 -19.81
C ILE A 13 -3.40 -19.79 -18.63
N MET A 14 -2.16 -20.29 -18.45
CA MET A 14 -1.82 -21.25 -17.41
C MET A 14 -1.46 -20.59 -16.07
N ASN A 15 -1.16 -19.28 -16.04
CA ASN A 15 -0.88 -18.55 -14.82
C ASN A 15 -1.74 -17.27 -14.76
N PRO A 16 -3.06 -17.40 -14.46
CA PRO A 16 -4.03 -16.32 -14.56
C PRO A 16 -3.94 -15.33 -13.39
N LYS A 17 -2.74 -15.11 -12.82
CA LYS A 17 -2.57 -14.13 -11.75
C LYS A 17 -2.74 -12.75 -12.39
N LEU A 18 -3.98 -12.27 -12.38
CA LEU A 18 -4.30 -10.92 -12.80
C LEU A 18 -3.41 -9.96 -12.01
N PRO A 19 -2.88 -8.91 -12.66
CA PRO A 19 -2.03 -7.96 -11.99
C PRO A 19 -2.81 -7.36 -10.81
N LEU A 20 -2.23 -7.42 -9.62
CA LEU A 20 -2.84 -6.81 -8.44
C LEU A 20 -2.76 -5.29 -8.55
N LEU A 21 -3.81 -4.62 -8.09
CA LEU A 21 -3.76 -3.19 -7.86
C LEU A 21 -2.94 -2.94 -6.60
N ARG A 22 -1.88 -2.14 -6.72
CA ARG A 22 -1.02 -1.70 -5.62
C ARG A 22 -1.36 -0.27 -5.26
N HIS A 23 -1.62 -0.06 -3.98
CA HIS A 23 -1.78 1.24 -3.34
C HIS A 23 -0.56 1.47 -2.46
N VAL A 24 0.35 2.30 -2.95
CA VAL A 24 1.59 2.65 -2.26
C VAL A 24 1.37 3.93 -1.48
N VAL A 25 1.66 3.90 -0.19
CA VAL A 25 1.48 5.04 0.72
C VAL A 25 2.77 5.29 1.46
N LEU A 26 3.32 6.50 1.32
CA LEU A 26 4.50 6.93 2.06
C LEU A 26 4.10 7.99 3.08
N PHE A 27 4.56 7.83 4.32
CA PHE A 27 4.36 8.83 5.38
C PHE A 27 5.65 9.54 5.75
N LYS A 28 5.51 10.85 5.93
CA LYS A 28 6.38 11.65 6.79
C LYS A 28 5.57 12.02 8.03
N PHE A 29 6.09 11.65 9.19
CA PHE A 29 5.51 12.02 10.48
C PHE A 29 6.04 13.38 10.94
N ARG A 30 5.25 14.10 11.74
CA ARG A 30 5.66 15.37 12.35
C ARG A 30 6.73 15.11 13.40
N ASP A 31 7.69 16.03 13.49
CA ASP A 31 8.76 16.01 14.50
C ASP A 31 8.24 16.05 15.95
N SER A 32 7.00 16.51 16.17
CA SER A 32 6.33 16.51 17.47
C SER A 32 5.79 15.15 17.91
N SER A 33 5.77 14.15 17.02
CA SER A 33 5.26 12.81 17.34
C SER A 33 6.37 11.97 17.94
N THR A 34 6.08 11.34 19.07
CA THR A 34 6.96 10.38 19.73
C THR A 34 7.05 9.06 18.95
N GLU A 35 8.07 8.26 19.23
CA GLU A 35 8.24 6.95 18.60
C GLU A 35 7.04 6.03 18.90
N ASP A 36 6.58 5.99 20.15
CA ASP A 36 5.41 5.19 20.56
C ASP A 36 4.13 5.60 19.80
N GLU A 37 3.90 6.89 19.57
CA GLU A 37 2.76 7.37 18.78
C GLU A 37 2.87 6.95 17.32
N VAL A 38 4.07 7.03 16.73
CA VAL A 38 4.31 6.56 15.37
C VAL A 38 4.09 5.05 15.26
N GLU A 39 4.59 4.27 16.22
CA GLU A 39 4.35 2.82 16.28
C GLU A 39 2.87 2.48 16.46
N HIS A 40 2.12 3.29 17.22
CA HIS A 40 0.67 3.16 17.33
C HIS A 40 -0.03 3.41 16.00
N VAL A 41 0.36 4.46 15.25
CA VAL A 41 -0.18 4.71 13.91
C VAL A 41 0.13 3.55 12.97
N VAL A 42 1.38 3.07 12.95
CA VAL A 42 1.82 1.97 12.08
C VAL A 42 1.04 0.68 12.40
N SER A 43 0.95 0.30 13.67
CA SER A 43 0.22 -0.90 14.10
C SER A 43 -1.27 -0.80 13.81
N SER A 44 -1.86 0.38 14.02
CA SER A 44 -3.27 0.66 13.68
C SER A 44 -3.49 0.53 12.17
N PHE A 45 -2.59 1.06 11.34
CA PHE A 45 -2.71 0.94 9.88
C PHE A 45 -2.61 -0.52 9.43
N MET A 46 -1.63 -1.26 9.93
CA MET A 46 -1.43 -2.67 9.61
C MET A 46 -2.56 -3.57 10.09
N SER A 47 -3.34 -3.14 11.09
CA SER A 47 -4.52 -3.86 11.56
C SER A 47 -5.67 -3.86 10.56
N LEU A 48 -5.69 -2.94 9.59
CA LEU A 48 -6.76 -2.85 8.59
C LEU A 48 -6.90 -4.12 7.77
N LYS A 49 -5.82 -4.86 7.51
CA LYS A 49 -5.86 -6.15 6.79
C LYS A 49 -6.72 -7.21 7.49
N ASN A 50 -6.96 -7.07 8.79
CA ASN A 50 -7.82 -7.98 9.57
C ASN A 50 -9.28 -7.50 9.63
N GLN A 51 -9.55 -6.27 9.20
CA GLN A 51 -10.85 -5.61 9.32
C GLN A 51 -11.51 -5.34 7.97
N VAL A 52 -10.71 -5.18 6.90
CA VAL A 52 -11.19 -4.82 5.56
C VAL A 52 -10.96 -5.99 4.60
N PRO A 53 -12.03 -6.70 4.18
CA PRO A 53 -11.90 -7.93 3.39
C PRO A 53 -11.36 -7.69 1.97
N GLN A 54 -11.37 -6.45 1.48
CA GLN A 54 -10.81 -6.08 0.17
C GLN A 54 -9.28 -6.12 0.14
N ILE A 55 -8.60 -6.03 1.29
CA ILE A 55 -7.14 -6.05 1.36
C ILE A 55 -6.66 -7.50 1.18
N VAL A 56 -6.06 -7.81 0.03
CA VAL A 56 -5.53 -9.17 -0.22
C VAL A 56 -4.12 -9.36 0.34
N ALA A 57 -3.34 -8.29 0.41
CA ALA A 57 -2.02 -8.29 1.02
C ALA A 57 -1.66 -6.87 1.49
N MET A 58 -0.88 -6.80 2.56
CA MET A 58 -0.37 -5.55 3.09
C MET A 58 1.01 -5.78 3.70
N GLU A 59 1.97 -4.93 3.33
CA GLU A 59 3.32 -4.90 3.84
C GLU A 59 3.78 -3.47 4.09
N TRP A 60 4.80 -3.30 4.93
CA TRP A 60 5.36 -1.99 5.23
C TRP A 60 6.82 -2.09 5.67
N GLY A 61 7.52 -0.96 5.66
CA GLY A 61 8.86 -0.84 6.19
C GLY A 61 9.30 0.61 6.39
N ARG A 62 10.44 0.79 7.06
CA ARG A 62 11.11 2.09 7.21
C ARG A 62 12.10 2.30 6.07
N ASN A 63 12.22 3.55 5.63
CA ASN A 63 13.24 3.92 4.65
C ASN A 63 14.64 3.72 5.24
N ILE A 64 15.49 2.99 4.51
CA ILE A 64 16.91 2.76 4.81
C ILE A 64 17.82 3.20 3.63
N SER A 65 17.25 3.84 2.59
CA SER A 65 18.03 4.27 1.43
C SER A 65 19.02 5.37 1.80
N GLU A 66 20.28 5.17 1.42
CA GLU A 66 21.38 6.13 1.60
C GLU A 66 21.49 7.15 0.45
N GLU A 67 20.65 7.01 -0.58
CA GLU A 67 20.72 7.83 -1.80
C GLU A 67 20.12 9.24 -1.62
N ASN A 68 19.61 9.58 -0.42
CA ASN A 68 19.09 10.91 -0.05
C ASN A 68 17.95 11.46 -0.93
N HIS A 69 17.27 10.61 -1.71
CA HIS A 69 16.13 10.98 -2.56
C HIS A 69 14.75 10.81 -1.88
N HIS A 70 14.74 10.44 -0.60
CA HIS A 70 13.50 10.12 0.12
C HIS A 70 12.64 11.33 0.52
N GLN A 71 13.11 12.57 0.29
CA GLN A 71 12.34 13.81 0.51
C GLN A 71 11.72 13.94 1.93
N GLY A 72 12.34 13.30 2.91
CA GLY A 72 11.88 13.27 4.30
C GLY A 72 10.80 12.21 4.62
N PHE A 73 10.33 11.41 3.66
CA PHE A 73 9.47 10.26 3.95
C PHE A 73 10.28 9.18 4.69
N THR A 74 9.65 8.55 5.69
CA THR A 74 10.32 7.60 6.59
C THR A 74 9.68 6.22 6.57
N HIS A 75 8.40 6.11 6.20
CA HIS A 75 7.67 4.85 6.17
C HIS A 75 7.04 4.64 4.80
N CYS A 76 7.02 3.40 4.33
CA CYS A 76 6.37 2.97 3.11
C CYS A 76 5.44 1.80 3.42
N PHE A 77 4.24 1.84 2.84
CA PHE A 77 3.23 0.80 2.91
C PHE A 77 2.83 0.43 1.49
N ILE A 78 2.66 -0.86 1.24
CA ILE A 78 2.09 -1.38 0.00
C ILE A 78 0.87 -2.20 0.37
N ILE A 79 -0.29 -1.77 -0.12
CA ILE A 79 -1.55 -2.47 0.06
C ILE A 79 -2.00 -2.98 -1.31
N SER A 80 -2.50 -4.21 -1.33
CA SER A 80 -2.85 -4.89 -2.58
C SER A 80 -4.33 -5.20 -2.61
N TYR A 81 -4.92 -5.02 -3.78
CA TYR A 81 -6.34 -5.27 -4.08
C TYR A 81 -6.46 -6.02 -5.40
N GLU A 82 -7.61 -6.67 -5.62
CA GLU A 82 -7.92 -7.31 -6.90
C GLU A 82 -8.40 -6.30 -7.94
N SER A 83 -8.95 -5.15 -7.52
CA SER A 83 -9.54 -4.17 -8.43
C SER A 83 -9.57 -2.73 -7.89
N ILE A 84 -9.82 -1.75 -8.79
CA ILE A 84 -10.10 -0.34 -8.41
C ILE A 84 -11.37 -0.23 -7.55
N GLN A 85 -12.35 -1.10 -7.77
CA GLN A 85 -13.58 -1.09 -6.96
C GLN A 85 -13.28 -1.47 -5.51
N ASP A 86 -12.37 -2.43 -5.30
CA ASP A 86 -11.93 -2.84 -3.96
C ASP A 86 -11.17 -1.74 -3.23
N LEU A 87 -10.26 -1.04 -3.91
CA LEU A 87 -9.60 0.16 -3.37
C LEU A 87 -10.64 1.24 -3.00
N THR A 88 -11.61 1.48 -3.88
CA THR A 88 -12.68 2.47 -3.64
C THR A 88 -13.55 2.10 -2.43
N ASN A 89 -13.84 0.81 -2.27
CA ASN A 89 -14.60 0.29 -1.13
C ASN A 89 -13.80 0.41 0.16
N TYR A 90 -12.51 0.06 0.13
CA TYR A 90 -11.59 0.24 1.25
C TYR A 90 -11.52 1.71 1.70
N GLN A 91 -11.40 2.67 0.77
CA GLN A 91 -11.30 4.09 1.09
C GLN A 91 -12.51 4.63 1.85
N LYS A 92 -13.69 4.02 1.65
CA LYS A 92 -14.96 4.37 2.30
C LYS A 92 -15.25 3.50 3.54
N HIS A 93 -14.43 2.48 3.80
CA HIS A 93 -14.66 1.54 4.88
C HIS A 93 -14.53 2.23 6.24
N PRO A 94 -15.43 2.00 7.22
CA PRO A 94 -15.39 2.64 8.54
C PRO A 94 -14.01 2.53 9.22
N ALA A 95 -13.42 1.34 9.25
CA ALA A 95 -12.09 1.13 9.82
C ALA A 95 -10.98 2.01 9.18
N HIS A 96 -11.06 2.26 7.87
CA HIS A 96 -10.11 3.18 7.21
C HIS A 96 -10.36 4.64 7.63
N LEU A 97 -11.62 5.06 7.73
CA LEU A 97 -11.98 6.39 8.20
C LEU A 97 -11.56 6.62 9.67
N ASP A 98 -11.70 5.60 10.52
CA ASP A 98 -11.23 5.63 11.90
C ASP A 98 -9.70 5.75 11.97
N PHE A 99 -8.99 4.99 11.13
CA PHE A 99 -7.54 5.11 10.99
C PHE A 99 -7.11 6.53 10.59
N GLN A 100 -7.84 7.20 9.69
CA GLN A 100 -7.52 8.59 9.33
C GLN A 100 -7.55 9.56 10.52
N GLN A 101 -8.44 9.31 11.51
CA GLN A 101 -8.46 10.10 12.74
C GLN A 101 -7.24 9.84 13.63
N ILE A 102 -6.75 8.60 13.66
CA ILE A 102 -5.52 8.22 14.38
C ILE A 102 -4.30 8.85 13.70
N LEU A 103 -4.23 8.80 12.36
CA LEU A 103 -3.10 9.32 11.58
C LEU A 103 -3.01 10.86 11.60
N GLY A 104 -4.15 11.55 11.54
CA GLY A 104 -4.24 13.00 11.30
C GLY A 104 -3.33 13.87 12.18
N PRO A 105 -3.31 13.68 13.51
CA PRO A 105 -2.44 14.44 14.40
C PRO A 105 -0.94 14.27 14.12
N HIS A 106 -0.52 13.09 13.63
CA HIS A 106 0.89 12.73 13.48
C HIS A 106 1.43 12.91 12.06
N MET A 107 0.56 13.03 11.05
CA MET A 107 0.94 13.13 9.65
C MET A 107 1.42 14.54 9.28
N GLU A 108 2.65 14.64 8.77
CA GLU A 108 3.16 15.86 8.13
C GLU A 108 2.93 15.83 6.62
N LYS A 109 3.29 14.72 5.96
CA LYS A 109 3.09 14.53 4.51
C LYS A 109 2.65 13.10 4.22
N VAL A 110 1.87 12.97 3.17
CA VAL A 110 1.52 11.69 2.55
C VAL A 110 1.78 11.77 1.05
N PHE A 111 2.34 10.71 0.48
CA PHE A 111 2.48 10.53 -0.95
C PHE A 111 1.88 9.18 -1.34
N VAL A 112 0.99 9.18 -2.33
CA VAL A 112 0.22 8.00 -2.72
C VAL A 112 0.40 7.74 -4.21
N VAL A 113 0.63 6.48 -4.57
CA VAL A 113 0.64 6.00 -5.95
C VAL A 113 -0.20 4.74 -6.06
N ASP A 114 -1.16 4.75 -6.98
CA ASP A 114 -1.96 3.59 -7.33
C ASP A 114 -1.54 3.08 -8.72
N TYR A 115 -1.24 1.79 -8.83
CA TYR A 115 -0.88 1.17 -10.11
C TYR A 115 -1.23 -0.31 -10.13
N TYR A 116 -1.53 -0.84 -11.32
CA TYR A 116 -1.52 -2.29 -11.53
C TYR A 116 -0.09 -2.75 -11.75
N SER A 117 0.36 -3.77 -11.02
CA SER A 117 1.70 -4.31 -11.20
C SER A 117 1.90 -4.83 -12.63
N ASN A 118 2.93 -4.35 -13.31
CA ASN A 118 3.40 -4.91 -14.57
C ASN A 118 4.81 -5.46 -14.35
N ASP A 119 5.12 -6.58 -15.00
CA ASP A 119 6.48 -7.14 -15.06
C ASP A 119 7.34 -6.40 -16.09
#